data_AF-A0A531MGH2-F1
#
_entry.id   AF-A0A531MGH2-F1
#
_cell.length_a   1.000
_cell.length_b   1.000
_cell.length_c   1.000
_cell.angle_alpha   90.00
_cell.angle_beta   90.00
_cell.angle_gamma   90.00
#
_symmetry.space_group_name_H-M   'P 1'
#
loop_
_entity.id
_entity.type
_entity.pdbx_description
1 polymer ?
#
loop_
_entity_poly.entity_id
_entity_poly.type
_entity_poly.pdbx_seq_one_letter_code
_entity_poly.pdbx_strand_id
1 'polypeptide(L)'
;MALVNIDTNQSYSVFQSLEHYSGTDSDGRWEEGGNSETSLLPPVPPGTYKLLIEPDAGLFSKPSSLLSSSAPLPAQPVTITIKYDVPVWSNYLIAMALLLAVPAISLIRRMMFEKSRWEKGGVAE
;
A
#
# COMPACT_ATOMS: atom_id res chain seq x y z
N MET A 1 -6.31 14.60 5.25
CA MET A 1 -7.56 14.70 4.45
C MET A 1 -8.73 14.12 5.25
N ALA A 2 -9.96 14.53 4.95
CA ALA A 2 -11.14 14.00 5.61
C ALA A 2 -12.34 13.95 4.67
N LEU A 3 -13.13 12.89 4.77
CA LEU A 3 -14.42 12.74 4.11
C LEU A 3 -15.52 13.15 5.09
N VAL A 4 -16.29 14.19 4.78
CA VAL A 4 -17.30 14.75 5.69
C VAL A 4 -18.70 14.55 5.09
N ASN A 5 -19.58 13.88 5.83
CA ASN A 5 -20.98 13.70 5.42
C ASN A 5 -21.72 15.04 5.54
N ILE A 6 -22.45 15.43 4.49
CA ILE A 6 -23.12 16.74 4.46
C ILE A 6 -24.35 16.82 5.36
N ASP A 7 -25.02 15.69 5.60
CA ASP A 7 -26.27 15.62 6.34
C ASP A 7 -26.01 15.45 7.84
N THR A 8 -25.05 14.58 8.20
CA THR A 8 -24.73 14.25 9.60
C THR A 8 -23.56 15.04 10.18
N ASN A 9 -22.79 15.75 9.34
CA ASN A 9 -21.49 16.35 9.69
C ASN A 9 -20.47 15.35 10.28
N GLN A 10 -20.68 14.05 10.10
CA GLN A 10 -19.73 13.03 10.54
C GLN A 10 -18.50 13.03 9.63
N SER A 11 -17.31 13.06 10.22
CA SER A 11 -16.04 13.08 9.50
C SER A 11 -15.30 11.75 9.60
N TYR A 12 -14.69 11.35 8.48
CA TYR A 12 -13.83 10.19 8.34
C TYR A 12 -12.46 10.67 7.85
N SER A 13 -11.53 10.83 8.78
CA SER A 13 -10.19 11.36 8.50
C SER A 13 -9.23 10.27 8.03
N VAL A 14 -8.45 10.57 7.01
CA VAL A 14 -7.28 9.80 6.59
C VAL A 14 -6.08 10.72 6.52
N PHE A 15 -4.96 10.26 7.07
CA PHE A 15 -3.67 10.90 6.88
C PHE A 15 -2.90 10.17 5.78
N GLN A 16 -2.28 10.94 4.90
CA GLN A 16 -1.45 10.41 3.82
C GLN A 16 -0.29 11.39 3.63
N SER A 17 0.93 10.89 3.81
CA SER A 17 2.16 11.62 3.50
C SER A 17 2.69 11.17 2.14
N LEU A 18 3.33 12.08 1.42
CA LEU A 18 4.03 11.78 0.19
C LEU A 18 5.47 12.25 0.33
N GLU A 19 6.39 11.31 0.35
CA GLU A 19 7.80 11.55 0.61
C GLU A 19 8.60 10.84 -0.47
N HIS A 20 9.44 11.58 -1.19
CA HIS A 20 10.33 11.02 -2.21
C HIS A 20 11.70 11.66 -2.05
N TYR A 21 12.70 10.83 -1.81
CA TYR A 21 14.08 11.24 -1.66
C TYR A 21 14.94 10.45 -2.65
N SER A 22 15.90 11.11 -3.27
CA SER A 22 16.86 10.43 -4.13
C SER A 22 18.22 11.11 -4.03
N GLY A 23 19.28 10.33 -4.24
CA GLY A 23 20.64 10.83 -4.13
C GLY A 23 21.66 9.84 -4.64
N THR A 24 22.92 10.20 -4.46
CA THR A 24 24.07 9.36 -4.80
C THR A 24 25.07 9.46 -3.66
N ASP A 25 25.57 8.33 -3.19
CA ASP A 25 26.64 8.23 -2.20
C ASP A 25 27.75 7.28 -2.69
N SER A 26 28.65 6.85 -1.78
CA SER A 26 29.77 5.95 -2.11
C SER A 26 29.34 4.56 -2.55
N ASP A 27 28.15 4.12 -2.14
CA ASP A 27 27.62 2.78 -2.39
C ASP A 27 26.69 2.75 -3.62
N GLY A 28 26.33 3.93 -4.12
CA GLY A 28 25.71 4.11 -5.43
C GLY A 28 24.57 5.12 -5.40
N ARG A 29 23.65 4.97 -6.36
CA ARG A 29 22.42 5.76 -6.41
C ARG A 29 21.39 5.12 -5.48
N TRP A 30 20.73 5.94 -4.68
CA TRP A 30 19.63 5.52 -3.82
C TRP A 30 18.37 6.34 -4.10
N GLU A 31 17.23 5.73 -3.79
CA GLU A 31 15.90 6.32 -3.91
C GLU A 31 15.03 5.75 -2.78
N GLU A 32 14.29 6.63 -2.11
CA GLU A 32 13.44 6.31 -0.96
C GLU A 32 12.07 6.96 -1.12
N GLY A 33 11.03 6.23 -0.70
CA GLY A 33 9.66 6.67 -0.76
C GLY A 33 9.07 6.65 -2.18
N GLY A 34 8.10 7.52 -2.45
CA GLY A 34 7.36 7.54 -3.69
C GLY A 34 6.57 8.82 -3.93
N ASN A 35 6.17 9.01 -5.19
CA ASN A 35 5.35 10.15 -5.64
C ASN A 35 3.86 9.80 -5.77
N SER A 36 3.46 8.61 -5.34
CA SER A 36 2.06 8.18 -5.28
C SER A 36 1.80 7.35 -4.04
N GLU A 37 0.67 7.58 -3.40
CA GLU A 37 0.23 6.81 -2.25
C GLU A 37 -1.24 6.44 -2.37
N THR A 38 -1.67 5.33 -1.76
CA THR A 38 -3.07 4.89 -1.76
C THR A 38 -3.49 4.40 -0.38
N SER A 39 -4.53 5.04 0.17
CA SER A 39 -5.11 4.68 1.47
C SER A 39 -6.55 4.20 1.32
N LEU A 40 -6.89 3.13 2.04
CA LEU A 40 -8.25 2.60 2.10
C LEU A 40 -9.00 3.22 3.28
N LEU A 41 -10.24 3.64 3.04
CA LEU A 41 -11.16 4.02 4.10
C LEU A 41 -11.97 2.81 4.56
N PRO A 42 -12.30 2.71 5.86
CA PRO A 42 -13.28 1.73 6.32
C PRO A 42 -14.65 1.99 5.68
N PRO A 43 -15.57 1.00 5.68
CA PRO A 43 -16.91 1.18 5.16
C PRO A 43 -17.61 2.39 5.78
N VAL A 44 -18.08 3.30 4.93
CA VAL A 44 -18.86 4.48 5.33
C VAL A 44 -20.33 4.28 4.93
N PRO A 45 -21.29 4.87 5.67
CA PRO A 45 -22.70 4.83 5.30
C PRO A 45 -22.95 5.41 3.89
N PRO A 46 -24.05 5.02 3.21
CA PRO A 46 -24.44 5.66 1.97
C PRO A 46 -24.84 7.12 2.23
N GLY A 47 -24.40 8.03 1.38
CA GLY A 47 -24.71 9.45 1.51
C GLY A 47 -23.88 10.34 0.59
N THR A 48 -24.09 11.65 0.73
CA THR A 48 -23.30 12.66 0.00
C THR A 48 -22.20 13.19 0.90
N TYR A 49 -20.99 13.26 0.35
CA TYR A 49 -19.79 13.61 1.10
C TYR A 49 -19.02 14.74 0.43
N LYS A 50 -18.36 15.56 1.24
CA LYS A 50 -17.32 16.50 0.81
C LYS A 50 -15.96 15.96 1.18
N LEU A 51 -15.03 15.93 0.22
CA LEU A 51 -13.63 15.61 0.49
C LEU A 51 -12.88 16.89 0.84
N LEU A 52 -12.33 16.94 2.04
CA LEU A 52 -11.56 18.04 2.56
C LEU A 52 -10.08 17.67 2.54
N ILE A 53 -9.27 18.46 1.83
CA ILE A 53 -7.85 18.20 1.61
C ILE A 53 -7.09 19.43 2.10
N GLU A 54 -6.20 19.19 3.05
CA GLU A 54 -5.27 20.18 3.58
C GLU A 54 -3.87 19.72 3.15
N PRO A 55 -3.36 20.22 2.02
CA PRO A 55 -2.02 19.88 1.59
C PRO A 55 -1.00 20.68 2.43
N ASP A 56 -0.01 19.98 2.95
CA ASP A 56 1.20 20.58 3.52
C ASP A 56 2.41 20.10 2.70
N ALA A 57 3.03 21.02 1.97
CA ALA A 57 4.19 20.72 1.12
C ALA A 57 5.52 20.96 1.84
N GLY A 58 5.49 21.36 3.12
CA GLY A 58 6.67 21.80 3.86
C GLY A 58 7.45 22.90 3.13
N LEU A 59 8.73 23.07 3.48
CA LEU A 59 9.64 24.04 2.85
C LEU A 59 10.19 23.58 1.48
N PHE A 60 9.77 22.40 0.99
CA PHE A 60 10.34 21.73 -0.19
C PHE A 60 9.94 22.34 -1.54
N SER A 61 9.03 23.32 -1.55
CA SER A 61 8.73 24.10 -2.77
C SER A 61 9.83 25.11 -3.15
N LYS A 62 10.95 25.21 -2.42
CA LYS A 62 12.09 26.06 -2.80
C LYS A 62 13.25 25.24 -3.38
N PRO A 63 13.47 25.22 -4.70
CA PRO A 63 14.77 24.87 -5.25
C PRO A 63 15.77 25.93 -4.78
N SER A 64 16.56 25.55 -3.79
CA SER A 64 17.59 26.39 -3.14
C SER A 64 18.89 26.44 -3.94
N SER A 65 18.83 26.28 -5.25
CA SER A 65 19.98 26.47 -6.12
C SER A 65 19.53 26.97 -7.49
N LEU A 66 19.95 28.19 -7.84
CA LEU A 66 19.99 28.80 -9.18
C LEU A 66 18.98 29.90 -9.57
N LEU A 67 18.09 30.40 -8.69
CA LEU A 67 17.24 31.55 -9.06
C LEU A 67 17.92 32.92 -8.85
N SER A 68 18.89 33.20 -9.71
CA SER A 68 18.94 34.51 -10.38
C SER A 68 17.84 34.53 -11.44
N SER A 69 16.57 34.58 -11.03
CA SER A 69 15.46 34.97 -11.91
C SER A 69 14.18 35.04 -11.09
N SER A 70 13.46 36.14 -11.27
CA SER A 70 12.12 36.46 -10.75
C SER A 70 11.02 35.59 -11.37
N ALA A 71 11.28 34.31 -11.62
CA ALA A 71 10.33 33.39 -12.24
C ALA A 71 9.49 32.69 -11.16
N PRO A 72 8.14 32.67 -11.29
CA PRO A 72 7.28 31.84 -10.45
C PRO A 72 7.69 30.37 -10.55
N LEU A 73 7.81 29.71 -9.40
CA LEU A 73 8.08 28.28 -9.33
C LEU A 73 6.96 27.51 -10.06
N PRO A 74 7.28 26.47 -10.85
CA PRO A 74 6.26 25.64 -11.46
C PRO A 74 5.47 24.92 -10.36
N ALA A 75 4.16 25.19 -10.27
CA ALA A 75 3.26 24.42 -9.43
C ALA A 75 3.31 22.95 -9.88
N GLN A 76 3.65 22.02 -8.98
CA GLN A 76 3.55 20.60 -9.29
C GLN A 76 2.06 20.20 -9.33
N PRO A 77 1.56 19.63 -10.43
CA PRO A 77 0.18 19.18 -10.50
C PRO A 77 -0.02 17.95 -9.60
N VAL A 78 -1.00 18.00 -8.70
CA VAL A 78 -1.42 16.87 -7.86
C VAL A 78 -2.70 16.28 -8.42
N THR A 79 -2.72 14.98 -8.69
CA THR A 79 -3.91 14.26 -9.17
C THR A 79 -4.50 13.44 -8.04
N ILE A 80 -5.76 13.70 -7.69
CA ILE A 80 -6.48 12.96 -6.65
C ILE A 80 -7.53 12.07 -7.34
N THR A 81 -7.50 10.77 -7.03
CA THR A 81 -8.46 9.79 -7.56
C THR A 81 -9.22 9.15 -6.40
N ILE A 82 -10.55 9.23 -6.45
CA ILE A 82 -11.43 8.58 -5.48
C ILE A 82 -12.07 7.38 -6.17
N LYS A 83 -11.98 6.22 -5.53
CA LYS A 83 -12.63 4.99 -5.99
C LYS A 83 -13.55 4.47 -4.89
N TYR A 84 -14.78 4.15 -5.26
CA TYR A 84 -15.75 3.48 -4.38
C TYR A 84 -15.79 1.99 -4.72
N ASP A 85 -16.31 1.18 -3.79
CA ASP A 85 -16.48 -0.28 -3.95
C ASP A 85 -15.21 -1.02 -4.38
N VAL A 86 -14.07 -0.66 -3.76
CA VAL A 86 -12.78 -1.30 -4.07
C VAL A 86 -12.69 -2.68 -3.39
N PRO A 87 -12.53 -3.79 -4.14
CA PRO A 87 -12.37 -5.10 -3.54
C PRO A 87 -11.00 -5.22 -2.87
N VAL A 88 -10.99 -5.56 -1.58
CA VAL A 88 -9.76 -5.83 -0.81
C VAL A 88 -9.35 -7.29 -0.99
N TRP A 89 -8.63 -7.57 -2.09
CA TRP A 89 -8.19 -8.92 -2.46
C TRP A 89 -7.37 -9.62 -1.37
N SER A 90 -6.63 -8.87 -0.56
CA SER A 90 -5.82 -9.41 0.55
C SER A 90 -6.65 -10.31 1.47
N ASN A 91 -7.84 -9.85 1.88
CA ASN A 91 -8.70 -10.62 2.78
C ASN A 91 -9.14 -11.95 2.15
N TYR A 92 -9.51 -11.91 0.87
CA TYR A 92 -9.90 -13.10 0.10
C TYR A 92 -8.73 -14.09 -0.02
N LEU A 93 -7.54 -13.60 -0.38
CA LEU A 93 -6.35 -14.44 -0.54
C LEU A 93 -5.91 -15.06 0.79
N ILE A 94 -5.97 -14.31 1.88
CA ILE A 94 -5.68 -14.81 3.24
C ILE A 94 -6.68 -15.91 3.63
N ALA A 95 -7.97 -15.67 3.44
CA ALA A 95 -9.00 -16.67 3.72
C ALA A 95 -8.80 -17.96 2.89
N MET A 96 -8.48 -17.81 1.60
CA MET A 96 -8.18 -18.94 0.72
C MET A 96 -6.91 -19.70 1.15
N ALA A 97 -5.85 -18.99 1.53
CA ALA A 97 -4.63 -19.61 2.05
C ALA A 97 -4.88 -20.40 3.35
N LEU A 98 -5.68 -19.84 4.27
CA LEU A 98 -6.07 -20.52 5.51
C LEU A 98 -6.91 -21.77 5.23
N LEU A 99 -7.84 -21.71 4.27
CA LEU A 99 -8.65 -22.85 3.88
C LEU A 99 -7.79 -23.97 3.26
N LEU A 100 -6.80 -23.61 2.44
CA LEU A 100 -5.88 -24.56 1.82
C LEU A 100 -4.82 -25.11 2.78
N ALA A 101 -4.61 -24.50 3.95
CA ALA A 101 -3.61 -24.95 4.91
C ALA A 101 -3.87 -26.40 5.38
N VAL A 102 -5.13 -26.77 5.65
CA VAL A 102 -5.49 -28.12 6.13
C VAL A 102 -5.20 -29.23 5.11
N PRO A 103 -5.68 -29.15 3.86
CA PRO A 103 -5.34 -30.16 2.85
C PRO A 103 -3.85 -30.16 2.51
N ALA A 104 -3.19 -28.99 2.50
CA ALA A 104 -1.74 -28.91 2.26
C ALA A 104 -0.96 -29.66 3.34
N ILE A 105 -1.24 -29.41 4.63
CA ILE A 105 -0.61 -30.13 5.75
C ILE A 105 -0.88 -31.63 5.64
N SER A 106 -2.10 -32.02 5.30
CA SER A 106 -2.48 -33.43 5.16
C SER A 106 -1.71 -34.13 4.03
N LEU A 107 -1.56 -33.47 2.88
CA LEU A 107 -0.80 -33.96 1.74
C LEU A 107 0.70 -34.06 2.06
N ILE A 108 1.27 -33.04 2.69
CA ILE A 108 2.68 -33.07 3.13
C ILE A 108 2.91 -34.25 4.06
N ARG A 109 2.04 -34.48 5.05
CA ARG A 109 2.14 -35.64 5.96
C ARG A 109 2.10 -36.97 5.22
N ARG A 110 1.24 -37.11 4.21
CA ARG A 110 1.16 -38.32 3.37
C ARG A 110 2.43 -38.53 2.54
N MET A 111 2.92 -37.48 1.86
CA MET A 111 4.14 -37.56 1.07
C MET A 111 5.37 -37.91 1.92
N MET A 112 5.49 -37.36 3.14
CA MET A 112 6.56 -37.73 4.07
C MET A 112 6.47 -39.19 4.52
N PHE A 113 5.26 -39.70 4.73
CA PHE A 113 5.05 -41.12 5.08
C PHE A 113 5.45 -42.05 3.92
N GLU A 114 5.07 -41.72 2.69
CA GLU A 114 5.48 -42.47 1.50
C GLU A 114 6.99 -42.41 1.27
N LYS A 115 7.61 -41.24 1.43
CA LYS A 115 9.06 -41.08 1.36
C LYS A 115 9.79 -41.96 2.37
N SER A 116 9.33 -42.00 3.63
CA SER A 116 9.92 -42.85 4.66
C SER A 116 9.75 -44.35 4.37
N ARG A 117 8.66 -44.77 3.70
CA ARG A 117 8.48 -46.16 3.25
C ARG A 117 9.50 -46.56 2.21
N TRP A 118 9.78 -45.70 1.23
CA TRP A 118 10.73 -46.01 0.16
C TRP A 118 12.18 -46.05 0.67
N GLU A 119 12.54 -45.19 1.63
CA GLU A 119 13.87 -45.26 2.29
C GLU A 119 14.08 -46.56 3.07
N LYS A 120 13.05 -47.05 3.79
CA LYS A 120 13.15 -48.28 4.59
C LYS A 120 12.96 -49.57 3.77
N GLY A 121 12.35 -49.48 2.60
CA GLY A 121 12.14 -50.61 1.69
C GLY A 121 13.34 -50.94 0.79
N GLY A 122 14.34 -50.06 0.72
CA GLY A 122 15.54 -50.24 -0.11
C GLY A 122 16.70 -51.02 0.56
N VAL A 123 16.52 -51.50 1.78
CA VAL A 123 17.50 -52.38 2.45
C VAL A 123 16.83 -53.72 2.72
N ALA A 124 16.59 -54.48 1.65
CA ALA A 124 16.38 -55.91 1.72
C ALA A 124 17.33 -56.53 0.69
N GLU A 125 18.38 -57.13 1.24
CA GLU A 125 19.41 -58.02 0.65
C GLU A 125 20.43 -57.42 -0.34
#